data_AF-A0A853IR39-F1
#
_entry.id   AF-A0A853IR39-F1
#
_cell.length_a   1.000
_cell.length_b   1.000
_cell.length_c   1.000
_cell.angle_alpha   90.00
_cell.angle_beta   90.00
_cell.angle_gamma   90.00
#
_symmetry.space_group_name_H-M   'P 1'
#
loop_
_entity.id
_entity.type
_entity.pdbx_description
1 polymer ?
#
loop_
_entity_poly.entity_id
_entity_poly.type
_entity_poly.pdbx_seq_one_letter_code
_entity_poly.pdbx_strand_id
1 'polypeptide(L)'
;QDTLTTVQKSLENQWLSTTTQVLTHDDYGNVTSNNTRTEDSYGHYEQTVNTDYKNNEGLWLLGLPELVKNTQGHTLAATKTQTTRFEYYDDTGALKKEIVEPNHSPLTLTTEYTYTSHGNPSLNP
;
A
#
# COMPACT_ATOMS: atom_id res chain seq x y z
N GLN A 1 12.10 -11.12 6.36
CA GLN A 1 10.70 -11.46 6.06
C GLN A 1 10.06 -11.77 7.39
N ASP A 2 8.97 -11.08 7.70
CA ASP A 2 8.30 -11.20 8.99
C ASP A 2 6.94 -11.85 8.76
N THR A 3 6.50 -12.68 9.71
CA THR A 3 5.22 -13.39 9.61
C THR A 3 4.46 -13.29 10.92
N LEU A 4 3.20 -12.87 10.84
CA LEU A 4 2.28 -12.80 11.95
C LEU A 4 1.07 -13.69 11.67
N THR A 5 0.68 -14.49 12.65
CA THR A 5 -0.53 -15.31 12.56
C THR A 5 -1.43 -15.02 13.74
N THR A 6 -2.69 -14.71 13.44
CA THR A 6 -3.76 -14.50 14.43
C THR A 6 -4.86 -15.52 14.20
N VAL A 7 -5.19 -16.30 15.22
CA VAL A 7 -6.31 -17.26 15.19
C VAL A 7 -7.47 -16.68 16.00
N GLN A 8 -8.63 -16.53 15.38
CA GLN A 8 -9.85 -16.13 16.06
C GLN A 8 -10.69 -17.36 16.40
N LYS A 9 -11.25 -17.37 17.61
CA LYS A 9 -12.09 -18.46 18.12
C LYS A 9 -13.32 -17.92 18.84
N SER A 10 -14.38 -18.73 18.90
CA SER A 10 -15.57 -18.45 19.70
C SER A 10 -15.29 -18.57 21.20
N LEU A 11 -16.29 -18.23 22.03
CA LEU A 11 -16.22 -18.40 23.49
C LEU A 11 -16.08 -19.89 23.89
N GLU A 12 -16.63 -20.80 23.07
CA GLU A 12 -16.51 -22.25 23.19
C GLU A 12 -15.21 -22.80 22.57
N ASN A 13 -14.26 -21.91 22.24
CA ASN A 13 -12.96 -22.25 21.64
C ASN A 13 -13.08 -22.93 20.26
N GLN A 14 -14.20 -22.74 19.55
CA GLN A 14 -14.35 -23.18 18.16
C GLN A 14 -13.60 -22.23 17.24
N TRP A 15 -12.94 -22.76 16.20
CA TRP A 15 -12.24 -21.94 15.22
C TRP A 15 -13.23 -21.11 14.39
N LEU A 16 -12.94 -19.83 14.21
CA LEU A 16 -13.71 -18.92 13.36
C LEU A 16 -12.92 -18.51 12.13
N SER A 17 -11.67 -18.09 12.33
CA SER A 17 -10.80 -17.69 11.22
C SER A 17 -9.33 -17.74 11.61
N THR A 18 -8.47 -17.67 10.60
CA THR A 18 -7.03 -17.46 10.76
C THR A 18 -6.57 -16.40 9.79
N THR A 19 -5.94 -15.36 10.31
CA THR A 19 -5.29 -14.32 9.50
C THR A 19 -3.78 -14.53 9.57
N THR A 20 -3.14 -14.69 8.42
CA THR A 20 -1.69 -14.70 8.28
C THR A 20 -1.26 -13.47 7.52
N GLN A 21 -0.27 -12.75 8.04
CA GLN A 21 0.36 -11.62 7.39
C GLN A 21 1.84 -11.92 7.17
N VAL A 22 2.33 -11.67 5.96
CA VAL A 22 3.74 -11.81 5.57
C VAL A 22 4.23 -10.47 5.05
N LEU A 23 5.31 -9.97 5.66
CA LEU A 23 5.95 -8.71 5.28
C LEU A 23 7.35 -8.97 4.71
N THR A 24 7.68 -8.29 3.62
CA THR A 24 9.06 -8.19 3.10
C THR A 24 9.53 -6.75 3.16
N HIS A 25 10.83 -6.57 3.36
CA HIS A 25 11.45 -5.26 3.50
C HIS A 25 12.60 -5.08 2.50
N ASP A 26 12.90 -3.83 2.13
CA ASP A 26 14.15 -3.46 1.48
C ASP A 26 15.28 -3.24 2.51
N ASP A 27 16.47 -2.88 2.02
CA ASP A 27 17.66 -2.64 2.87
C ASP A 27 17.51 -1.41 3.78
N TYR A 28 16.56 -0.53 3.49
CA TYR A 28 16.23 0.65 4.29
C TYR A 28 15.12 0.37 5.32
N GLY A 29 14.60 -0.85 5.36
CA GLY A 29 13.52 -1.27 6.26
C GLY A 29 12.12 -0.90 5.79
N ASN A 30 11.93 -0.43 4.55
CA ASN A 30 10.61 -0.14 4.01
C ASN A 30 9.88 -1.43 3.64
N VAL A 31 8.57 -1.53 3.93
CA VAL A 31 7.75 -2.71 3.61
C VAL A 31 7.44 -2.76 2.10
N THR A 32 8.19 -3.55 1.35
CA THR A 32 8.02 -3.69 -0.12
C THR A 32 6.86 -4.59 -0.52
N SER A 33 6.47 -5.52 0.36
CA SER A 33 5.29 -6.36 0.16
C SER A 33 4.61 -6.67 1.50
N ASN A 34 3.29 -6.56 1.53
CA ASN A 34 2.44 -6.99 2.62
C ASN A 34 1.34 -7.88 2.05
N ASN A 35 1.48 -9.19 2.28
CA ASN A 35 0.45 -10.17 1.95
C ASN A 35 -0.32 -10.53 3.22
N THR A 36 -1.62 -10.27 3.23
CA THR A 36 -2.54 -10.67 4.30
C THR A 36 -3.56 -11.64 3.74
N ARG A 37 -3.63 -12.84 4.33
CA ARG A 37 -4.62 -13.86 4.00
C ARG A 37 -5.45 -14.17 5.23
N THR A 38 -6.77 -14.00 5.13
CA THR A 38 -7.74 -14.42 6.14
C THR A 38 -8.52 -15.60 5.60
N GLU A 39 -8.50 -16.72 6.32
CA GLU A 39 -9.19 -17.96 5.99
C GLU A 39 -10.26 -18.26 7.03
N ASP A 40 -11.45 -18.66 6.58
CA ASP A 40 -12.59 -19.08 7.39
C ASP A 40 -13.29 -20.30 6.75
N SER A 41 -14.46 -20.69 7.28
CA SER A 41 -15.21 -21.83 6.75
C SER A 41 -15.79 -21.62 5.33
N TYR A 42 -15.85 -20.38 4.85
CA TYR A 42 -16.41 -19.99 3.56
C TYR A 42 -15.34 -19.77 2.48
N GLY A 43 -14.06 -19.81 2.84
CA GLY A 43 -12.94 -19.70 1.91
C GLY A 43 -11.84 -18.83 2.48
N HIS A 44 -11.15 -18.08 1.61
CA HIS A 44 -10.18 -17.08 2.03
C HIS A 44 -10.33 -15.78 1.25
N TYR A 45 -10.05 -14.69 1.95
CA TYR A 45 -9.76 -13.38 1.41
C TYR A 45 -8.25 -13.16 1.45
N GLU A 46 -7.67 -12.67 0.36
CA GLU A 46 -6.26 -12.34 0.27
C GLU A 46 -6.09 -10.91 -0.25
N GLN A 47 -5.22 -10.16 0.40
CA GLN A 47 -4.79 -8.83 0.00
C GLN A 47 -3.27 -8.81 -0.08
N THR A 48 -2.72 -8.42 -1.22
CA THR A 48 -1.30 -8.15 -1.40
C THR A 48 -1.11 -6.68 -1.74
N VAL A 49 -0.37 -5.96 -0.91
CA VAL A 49 0.09 -4.59 -1.19
C VAL A 49 1.57 -4.66 -1.53
N ASN A 50 1.94 -4.29 -2.75
CA ASN A 50 3.34 -4.13 -3.14
C ASN A 50 3.64 -2.63 -3.29
N THR A 51 4.79 -2.22 -2.75
CA THR A 51 5.21 -0.82 -2.80
C THR A 51 6.65 -0.74 -3.31
N ASP A 52 6.83 0.00 -4.39
CA ASP A 52 8.14 0.44 -4.86
C ASP A 52 8.47 1.77 -4.16
N TYR A 53 9.68 1.90 -3.62
CA TYR A 53 10.12 3.09 -2.89
C TYR A 53 11.29 3.79 -3.58
N LYS A 54 11.27 5.11 -3.55
CA LYS A 54 12.43 5.97 -3.79
C LYS A 54 13.15 6.22 -2.48
N ASN A 55 14.42 5.83 -2.44
CA ASN A 55 15.34 6.13 -1.36
C ASN A 55 16.49 6.98 -1.92
N ASN A 56 16.74 8.13 -1.32
CA ASN A 56 17.85 9.01 -1.64
C ASN A 56 18.64 9.32 -0.37
N GLU A 57 19.72 8.55 -0.16
CA GLU A 57 20.62 8.71 0.99
C GLU A 57 21.30 10.07 1.03
N GLY A 58 21.63 10.65 -0.13
CA GLY A 58 22.36 11.92 -0.20
C GLY A 58 21.57 13.11 0.33
N LEU A 59 20.24 13.02 0.32
CA LEU A 59 19.33 14.02 0.88
C LEU A 59 18.56 13.50 2.11
N TRP A 60 18.88 12.29 2.56
CA TRP A 60 18.16 11.58 3.63
C TRP A 60 16.63 11.48 3.40
N LEU A 61 16.24 11.37 2.14
CA LEU A 61 14.85 11.19 1.72
C LEU A 61 14.61 9.70 1.49
N LEU A 62 14.23 8.98 2.55
CA LEU A 62 14.03 7.53 2.54
C LEU A 62 12.54 7.19 2.67
N GLY A 63 12.15 6.06 2.10
CA GLY A 63 10.82 5.48 2.26
C GLY A 63 9.71 6.26 1.56
N LEU A 64 10.00 6.92 0.43
CA LEU A 64 9.00 7.61 -0.39
C LEU A 64 8.34 6.61 -1.38
N PRO A 65 7.07 6.20 -1.22
CA PRO A 65 6.43 5.28 -2.16
C PRO A 65 6.33 5.88 -3.58
N GLU A 66 6.87 5.26 -4.62
CA GLU A 66 6.68 5.71 -6.01
C GLU A 66 5.49 5.04 -6.68
N LEU A 67 5.25 3.77 -6.35
CA LEU A 67 4.19 2.97 -6.93
C LEU A 67 3.65 1.99 -5.89
N VAL A 68 2.34 2.04 -5.65
CA VAL A 68 1.64 1.09 -4.78
C VAL A 68 0.66 0.30 -5.63
N LYS A 69 0.71 -1.03 -5.51
CA LYS A 69 -0.26 -1.96 -6.12
C LYS A 69 -0.97 -2.71 -5.01
N ASN A 70 -2.27 -2.46 -4.86
CA ASN A 70 -3.13 -3.16 -3.92
C ASN A 70 -4.00 -4.16 -4.67
N THR A 71 -3.68 -5.44 -4.55
CA THR A 71 -4.40 -6.55 -5.16
C THR A 71 -5.22 -7.26 -4.10
N GLN A 72 -6.53 -7.39 -4.32
CA GLN A 72 -7.46 -8.02 -3.39
C GLN A 72 -8.27 -9.10 -4.11
N GLY A 73 -8.47 -10.25 -3.46
CA GLY A 73 -9.23 -11.36 -3.99
C GLY A 73 -9.96 -12.13 -2.90
N HIS A 74 -11.02 -12.81 -3.29
CA HIS A 74 -11.74 -13.77 -2.45
C HIS A 74 -11.92 -15.05 -3.26
N THR A 75 -11.95 -16.22 -2.61
CA THR A 75 -12.06 -17.52 -3.31
C THR A 75 -13.25 -17.60 -4.28
N LEU A 76 -14.33 -16.86 -4.01
CA LEU A 76 -15.56 -16.85 -4.82
C LEU A 76 -15.69 -15.64 -5.76
N ALA A 77 -14.69 -14.76 -5.84
CA ALA A 77 -14.75 -13.53 -6.63
C ALA A 77 -13.47 -13.31 -7.42
N ALA A 78 -13.58 -12.57 -8.54
CA ALA A 78 -12.41 -12.17 -9.30
C ALA A 78 -11.53 -11.22 -8.48
N THR A 79 -10.22 -11.43 -8.59
CA THR A 79 -9.21 -10.53 -8.03
C THR A 79 -9.27 -9.16 -8.71
N LYS A 80 -9.13 -8.09 -7.92
CA LYS A 80 -9.04 -6.71 -8.38
C LYS A 80 -7.71 -6.12 -7.96
N THR A 81 -7.13 -5.28 -8.79
CA THR A 81 -5.89 -4.55 -8.47
C THR A 81 -6.12 -3.07 -8.67
N GLN A 82 -5.82 -2.28 -7.64
CA GLN A 82 -5.72 -0.83 -7.72
C GLN A 82 -4.24 -0.44 -7.76
N THR A 83 -3.89 0.47 -8.67
CA THR A 83 -2.52 1.00 -8.76
C THR A 83 -2.51 2.49 -8.48
N THR A 84 -1.64 2.96 -7.59
CA THR A 84 -1.42 4.38 -7.32
C THR A 84 0.05 4.72 -7.52
N ARG A 85 0.33 5.80 -8.26
CA ARG A 85 1.68 6.35 -8.44
C ARG A 85 1.80 7.66 -7.69
N PHE A 86 2.96 7.89 -7.08
CA PHE A 86 3.27 9.16 -6.44
C PHE A 86 4.52 9.78 -7.05
N GLU A 87 4.56 11.11 -7.09
CA GLU A 87 5.73 11.90 -7.47
C GLU A 87 6.03 12.90 -6.36
N TYR A 88 7.31 13.19 -6.15
CA TYR A 88 7.80 14.07 -5.08
C TYR A 88 8.66 15.19 -5.63
N TYR A 89 8.77 16.28 -4.89
CA TYR A 89 9.82 17.28 -5.10
C TYR A 89 11.17 16.70 -4.65
N ASP A 90 12.17 16.74 -5.53
CA ASP A 90 13.45 16.04 -5.32
C ASP A 90 14.29 16.60 -4.16
N ASP A 91 14.12 17.88 -3.84
CA ASP A 91 14.89 18.61 -2.83
C ASP A 91 14.29 18.47 -1.41
N THR A 92 12.97 18.42 -1.32
CA THR A 92 12.23 18.41 -0.04
C THR A 92 11.59 17.07 0.29
N GLY A 93 11.40 16.20 -0.69
CA GLY A 93 10.62 14.97 -0.55
C GLY A 93 9.12 15.22 -0.33
N ALA A 94 8.64 16.45 -0.50
CA ALA A 94 7.20 16.75 -0.38
C ALA A 94 6.42 16.11 -1.53
N LEU A 95 5.24 15.55 -1.23
CA LEU A 95 4.38 14.92 -2.23
C LEU A 95 3.94 15.96 -3.25
N LYS A 96 4.26 15.75 -4.52
CA LYS A 96 3.92 16.65 -5.63
C LYS A 96 2.67 16.20 -6.36
N LYS A 97 2.50 14.88 -6.55
CA LYS A 97 1.43 14.32 -7.35
C LYS A 97 1.03 12.94 -6.86
N GLU A 98 -0.27 12.68 -6.82
CA GLU A 98 -0.85 11.35 -6.65
C GLU A 98 -1.67 11.03 -7.90
N ILE A 99 -1.45 9.84 -8.48
CA ILE A 99 -2.14 9.37 -9.67
C ILE A 99 -2.73 7.99 -9.37
N VAL A 100 -4.03 7.94 -9.14
CA VAL A 100 -4.80 6.71 -9.00
C VAL A 100 -5.12 6.17 -10.39
N GLU A 101 -4.95 4.86 -10.58
CA GLU A 101 -5.10 4.14 -11.84
C GLU A 101 -4.33 4.78 -13.02
N PRO A 102 -3.00 4.99 -12.91
CA PRO A 102 -2.21 5.74 -13.89
C PRO A 102 -2.17 5.10 -15.28
N ASN A 103 -2.42 3.79 -15.37
CA ASN A 103 -2.39 3.02 -16.62
C ASN A 103 -3.80 2.70 -17.16
N HIS A 104 -4.85 3.27 -16.57
CA HIS A 104 -6.23 2.98 -16.92
C HIS A 104 -7.03 4.27 -17.13
N SER A 105 -6.83 4.90 -18.30
CA SER A 105 -7.34 6.25 -18.63
C SER A 105 -8.79 6.55 -18.23
N PRO A 106 -9.77 5.64 -18.37
CA PRO A 106 -11.15 5.92 -17.93
C PRO A 106 -11.35 6.04 -16.41
N LEU A 107 -10.42 5.53 -15.61
CA LEU A 107 -10.46 5.49 -14.15
C LEU A 107 -9.37 6.35 -13.51
N THR A 108 -8.51 6.96 -14.34
CA THR A 108 -7.38 7.74 -13.84
C THR A 108 -7.87 8.98 -13.10
N LEU A 109 -7.48 9.11 -11.83
CA LEU A 109 -7.68 10.31 -11.04
C LEU A 109 -6.31 10.87 -10.65
N THR A 110 -6.10 12.15 -10.93
CA THR A 110 -4.86 12.85 -10.63
C THR A 110 -5.12 13.95 -9.62
N THR A 111 -4.31 14.00 -8.58
CA THR A 111 -4.27 15.09 -7.59
C THR A 111 -2.87 15.68 -7.57
N GLU A 112 -2.78 16.98 -7.74
CA GLU A 112 -1.51 17.72 -7.70
C GLU A 112 -1.46 18.60 -6.45
N TYR A 113 -0.29 18.64 -5.82
CA TYR A 113 -0.05 19.36 -4.59
C TYR A 113 0.95 20.47 -4.84
N THR A 114 0.60 21.66 -4.36
CA THR A 114 1.51 22.80 -4.31
C THR A 114 1.67 23.22 -2.86
N TYR A 115 2.76 23.91 -2.56
CA TYR A 115 3.07 24.31 -1.19
C TYR A 115 3.39 25.78 -1.11
N THR A 116 2.97 26.38 -0.02
CA THR A 116 3.38 27.74 0.36
C THR A 116 4.87 27.76 0.73
N SER A 117 5.46 28.95 0.86
CA SER A 117 6.85 29.12 1.32
C SER A 117 7.13 28.54 2.71
N HIS A 118 6.09 28.21 3.47
CA HIS A 118 6.18 27.60 4.80
C HIS A 118 5.92 26.08 4.78
N GLY A 119 5.79 25.47 3.60
CA GLY A 119 5.60 24.02 3.46
C GLY A 119 4.17 23.52 3.70
N ASN A 120 3.19 24.41 3.89
CA ASN A 120 1.78 24.02 3.98
C ASN A 120 1.20 23.78 2.58
N PRO A 121 0.39 22.72 2.37
CA PRO A 121 -0.29 22.49 1.11
C PRO A 121 -1.20 23.68 0.74
N SER A 122 -1.07 24.20 -0.47
CA SER A 122 -2.09 25.04 -1.10
C SER A 122 -2.96 24.16 -1.99
N LEU A 123 -4.22 24.00 -1.60
CA LEU A 123 -5.23 23.44 -2.48
C LEU A 123 -5.46 24.47 -3.59
N ASN A 124 -5.14 24.11 -4.84
CA ASN A 124 -5.71 24.82 -5.98
C ASN A 124 -7.14 24.30 -6.13
N PRO A 125 -8.16 25.18 -6.09
CA PRO A 125 -9.55 24.78 -6.32
C PRO A 125 -9.79 24.27 -7.74
#